data_AF-A0A4Q0MA72-F1
#
_entry.id   AF-A0A4Q0MA72-F1
#
_cell.length_a   1.000
_cell.length_b   1.000
_cell.length_c   1.000
_cell.angle_alpha   90.00
_cell.angle_beta   90.00
_cell.angle_gamma   90.00
#
_symmetry.space_group_name_H-M   'P 1'
#
loop_
_entity.id
_entity.type
_entity.pdbx_description
1 polymer ?
#
loop_
_entity_poly.entity_id
_entity_poly.type
_entity_poly.pdbx_seq_one_letter_code
_entity_poly.pdbx_strand_id
1 'polypeptide(L)'
;MAKTSARVRVPPKAKKDEIIEVKTLVSHEMESGVRKDSSGKIVPRNIINRFTAAFNGKVVFEAEWFPSVSANPYQSFFFKAQESGEFTFTWKDDQGQETTAKAKLEVA
;
A
#
# COMPACT_ATOMS: atom_id res chain seq x y z
N MET A 1 2.49 -19.11 -7.19
CA MET A 1 2.17 -17.67 -7.07
C MET A 1 1.56 -17.46 -5.69
N ALA A 2 2.23 -16.72 -4.80
CA ALA A 2 1.65 -16.42 -3.49
C ALA A 2 0.36 -15.64 -3.69
N LYS A 3 -0.72 -16.03 -3.00
CA LYS A 3 -2.00 -15.33 -3.04
C LYS A 3 -1.77 -13.89 -2.58
N THR A 4 -1.84 -12.93 -3.48
CA THR A 4 -1.69 -11.50 -3.19
C THR A 4 -2.70 -11.13 -2.11
N SER A 5 -2.19 -10.88 -0.90
CA SER A 5 -2.99 -10.50 0.25
C SER A 5 -2.50 -9.17 0.77
N ALA A 6 -3.42 -8.23 0.94
CA ALA A 6 -3.17 -6.95 1.55
C ALA A 6 -3.70 -6.95 2.99
N ARG A 7 -2.91 -6.38 3.90
CA ARG A 7 -3.26 -6.18 5.30
C ARG A 7 -3.20 -4.69 5.58
N VAL A 8 -4.29 -4.17 6.10
CA VAL A 8 -4.39 -2.76 6.48
C VAL A 8 -4.81 -2.68 7.94
N ARG A 9 -4.19 -1.77 8.67
CA ARG A 9 -4.53 -1.48 10.06
C ARG A 9 -4.80 0.01 10.17
N VAL A 10 -6.07 0.31 10.40
CA VAL A 10 -6.60 1.63 10.72
C VAL A 10 -7.30 1.49 12.07
N PRO A 11 -7.08 2.39 13.04
CA PRO A 11 -7.92 2.43 14.24
C PRO A 11 -9.40 2.50 13.86
N PRO A 12 -10.26 1.61 14.38
CA PRO A 12 -11.67 1.60 13.99
C PRO A 12 -12.42 2.85 14.49
N LYS A 13 -11.89 3.51 15.53
CA LYS A 13 -12.43 4.72 16.13
C LYS A 13 -11.31 5.74 16.37
N ALA A 14 -11.64 7.02 16.23
CA ALA A 14 -10.78 8.15 16.58
C ALA A 14 -11.62 9.32 17.10
N LYS A 15 -11.03 10.22 17.88
CA LYS A 15 -11.66 11.50 18.22
C LYS A 15 -11.55 12.47 17.05
N LYS A 16 -12.47 13.42 16.97
CA LYS A 16 -12.32 14.55 16.04
C LYS A 16 -10.96 15.23 16.21
N ASP A 17 -10.28 15.46 15.09
CA ASP A 17 -8.95 16.06 14.95
C ASP A 17 -7.78 15.23 15.53
N GLU A 18 -8.02 13.99 15.95
CA GLU A 18 -6.98 13.05 16.36
C GLU A 18 -6.09 12.66 15.16
N ILE A 19 -4.78 12.58 15.40
CA ILE A 19 -3.82 12.08 14.41
C ILE A 19 -3.67 10.57 14.62
N ILE A 20 -4.17 9.78 13.67
CA ILE A 20 -4.06 8.33 13.68
C ILE A 20 -2.93 7.85 12.77
N GLU A 21 -2.29 6.74 13.15
CA GLU A 21 -1.33 6.05 12.31
C GLU A 21 -2.04 4.98 11.47
N VAL A 22 -1.90 5.07 10.16
CA VAL A 22 -2.38 4.07 9.20
C VAL A 22 -1.20 3.20 8.80
N LYS A 23 -1.37 1.87 8.86
CA LYS A 23 -0.33 0.90 8.48
C LYS A 23 -0.83 -0.04 7.42
N THR A 24 0.01 -0.31 6.43
CA THR A 24 -0.32 -1.22 5.34
C THR A 24 0.83 -2.17 5.05
N LEU A 25 0.50 -3.38 4.62
CA LEU A 25 1.44 -4.38 4.14
C LEU A 25 0.78 -5.17 3.01
N VAL A 26 1.44 -5.30 1.86
CA VAL A 26 0.93 -6.06 0.72
C VAL A 26 1.92 -7.14 0.32
N SER A 27 1.44 -8.35 0.06
CA SER A 27 2.29 -9.47 -0.40
C SER A 27 2.72 -9.23 -1.85
N HIS A 28 4.01 -8.98 -2.08
CA HIS A 28 4.58 -8.78 -3.42
C HIS A 28 6.09 -9.06 -3.41
N GLU A 29 6.63 -9.67 -4.47
CA GLU A 29 8.06 -10.05 -4.52
C GLU A 29 9.00 -8.86 -4.66
N MET A 30 8.53 -7.75 -5.27
CA MET A 30 9.32 -6.55 -5.53
C MET A 30 10.63 -6.87 -6.27
N GLU A 31 10.52 -7.58 -7.40
CA GLU A 31 11.69 -7.92 -8.22
C GLU A 31 12.31 -6.64 -8.78
N SER A 32 13.48 -6.30 -8.24
CA SER A 32 14.18 -5.04 -8.52
C SER A 32 14.67 -4.87 -9.96
N GLY A 33 14.86 -5.99 -10.69
CA GLY A 33 15.47 -5.96 -12.01
C GLY A 33 17.00 -6.03 -12.01
N VAL A 34 17.65 -6.22 -10.85
CA VAL A 34 19.12 -6.37 -10.76
C VAL A 34 19.55 -7.80 -10.44
N ARG A 35 18.63 -8.66 -10.00
CA ARG A 35 18.92 -10.06 -9.65
C ARG A 35 19.17 -10.89 -10.91
N LYS A 36 20.10 -11.84 -10.83
CA LYS A 36 20.32 -12.86 -11.85
C LYS A 36 19.65 -14.18 -11.47
N ASP A 37 19.17 -14.92 -12.46
CA ASP A 37 18.69 -16.29 -12.30
C ASP A 37 19.85 -17.31 -12.27
N SER A 38 19.53 -18.60 -12.14
CA SER A 38 20.52 -19.69 -12.14
C SER A 38 21.29 -19.83 -13.45
N SER A 39 20.78 -19.28 -14.55
CA SER A 39 21.42 -19.24 -15.86
C SER A 39 22.25 -17.95 -16.08
N GLY A 40 22.33 -17.08 -15.06
CA GLY A 40 23.06 -15.82 -15.12
C GLY A 40 22.32 -14.69 -15.84
N LYS A 41 21.07 -14.88 -16.26
CA LYS A 41 20.26 -13.85 -16.94
C LYS A 41 19.63 -12.92 -15.92
N ILE A 42 19.52 -11.63 -16.28
CA ILE A 42 18.83 -10.65 -15.44
C ILE A 42 17.34 -10.98 -15.40
N VAL A 43 16.77 -11.05 -14.20
CA VAL A 43 15.33 -11.19 -14.02
C VAL A 43 14.69 -9.81 -14.23
N PRO A 44 13.69 -9.67 -15.12
CA PRO A 44 13.06 -8.40 -15.38
C PRO A 44 12.45 -7.79 -14.11
N ARG A 45 12.51 -6.46 -14.02
CA ARG A 45 11.87 -5.70 -12.95
C ARG A 45 10.37 -5.99 -12.93
N ASN A 46 9.85 -6.25 -11.73
CA ASN A 46 8.43 -6.24 -11.43
C ASN A 46 8.23 -5.78 -9.99
N ILE A 47 7.92 -4.50 -9.81
CA ILE A 47 7.62 -3.91 -8.51
C ILE A 47 6.21 -3.34 -8.47
N ILE A 48 5.69 -3.14 -7.26
CA ILE A 48 4.65 -2.15 -7.04
C ILE A 48 5.29 -0.78 -7.25
N ASN A 49 4.80 -0.03 -8.24
CA ASN A 49 5.33 1.27 -8.62
C ASN A 49 4.49 2.43 -8.09
N ARG A 50 3.25 2.17 -7.65
CA ARG A 50 2.38 3.20 -7.06
C ARG A 50 1.54 2.63 -5.93
N PHE A 51 1.47 3.40 -4.85
CA PHE A 51 0.54 3.20 -3.75
C PHE A 51 -0.31 4.46 -3.55
N THR A 52 -1.62 4.29 -3.46
CA THR A 52 -2.57 5.37 -3.20
C THR A 52 -3.48 4.98 -2.03
N ALA A 53 -3.69 5.90 -1.10
CA ALA A 53 -4.74 5.83 -0.10
C ALA A 53 -5.73 6.97 -0.32
N ALA A 54 -7.00 6.62 -0.54
CA ALA A 54 -8.10 7.56 -0.65
C ALA A 54 -9.04 7.40 0.55
N PHE A 55 -9.56 8.50 1.07
CA PHE A 55 -10.58 8.54 2.11
C PHE A 55 -11.83 9.22 1.57
N ASN A 56 -12.98 8.57 1.66
CA ASN A 56 -14.24 9.06 1.08
C ASN A 56 -14.11 9.49 -0.40
N GLY A 57 -13.31 8.75 -1.17
CA GLY A 57 -13.06 9.00 -2.59
C GLY A 57 -12.02 10.09 -2.91
N LYS A 58 -11.46 10.78 -1.90
CA LYS A 58 -10.40 11.78 -2.09
C LYS A 58 -9.05 11.19 -1.74
N VAL A 59 -8.04 11.37 -2.61
CA VAL A 59 -6.66 10.93 -2.32
C VAL A 59 -6.12 11.73 -1.14
N VAL A 60 -5.68 11.01 -0.10
CA VAL A 60 -5.09 11.60 1.11
C VAL A 60 -3.60 11.28 1.24
N PHE A 61 -3.14 10.24 0.53
CA PHE A 61 -1.73 9.89 0.44
C PHE A 61 -1.47 9.21 -0.90
N GLU A 62 -0.35 9.56 -1.54
CA GLU A 62 0.16 8.88 -2.73
C GLU A 62 1.68 8.76 -2.63
N ALA A 63 2.20 7.62 -3.07
CA ALA A 63 3.62 7.38 -3.19
C ALA A 63 3.95 6.67 -4.49
N GLU A 64 5.00 7.15 -5.14
CA GLU A 64 5.68 6.43 -6.22
C GLU A 64 6.84 5.63 -5.62
N TRP A 65 6.91 4.36 -5.98
CA TRP A 65 7.90 3.42 -5.44
C TRP A 65 8.88 2.97 -6.53
N PHE A 66 10.12 2.73 -6.08
CA PHE A 66 11.24 2.37 -6.92
C PHE A 66 11.87 1.05 -6.46
N PRO A 67 12.77 0.43 -7.26
CA PRO A 67 13.30 -0.93 -7.01
C PRO A 67 13.98 -1.21 -5.66
N SER A 68 14.23 -0.19 -4.84
CA SER A 68 14.84 -0.33 -3.52
C SER A 68 13.84 -0.51 -2.37
N VAL A 69 12.53 -0.57 -2.67
CA VAL A 69 11.52 -0.95 -1.68
C VAL A 69 11.52 -2.48 -1.52
N SER A 70 11.65 -2.94 -0.28
CA SER A 70 11.71 -4.37 0.07
C SER A 70 10.48 -5.16 -0.37
N ALA A 71 10.66 -6.47 -0.59
CA ALA A 71 9.58 -7.43 -0.73
C ALA A 71 8.57 -7.34 0.43
N ASN A 72 7.31 -7.65 0.14
CA ASN A 72 6.17 -7.43 1.03
C ASN A 72 6.09 -6.00 1.57
N PRO A 73 5.99 -5.00 0.68
CA PRO A 73 6.19 -3.60 1.04
C PRO A 73 5.23 -3.16 2.14
N TYR A 74 5.81 -2.48 3.13
CA TYR A 74 5.13 -1.86 4.26
C TYR A 74 5.15 -0.35 4.09
N GLN A 75 3.99 0.29 4.29
CA GLN A 75 3.88 1.74 4.32
C GLN A 75 3.04 2.15 5.53
N SER A 76 3.58 3.09 6.31
CA SER A 76 2.83 3.82 7.33
C SER A 76 2.81 5.31 7.03
N PHE A 77 1.70 5.95 7.39
CA PHE A 77 1.54 7.40 7.32
C PHE A 77 0.53 7.84 8.37
N PHE A 78 0.50 9.14 8.66
CA PHE A 78 -0.44 9.73 9.61
C PHE A 78 -1.61 10.38 8.88
N PHE A 79 -2.79 10.28 9.46
CA PHE A 79 -4.02 10.90 8.97
C PHE A 79 -4.72 11.62 10.12
N LYS A 80 -5.22 12.84 9.88
CA LYS A 80 -6.02 13.57 10.85
C LYS A 80 -7.49 13.22 10.67
N ALA A 81 -8.10 12.61 11.68
CA ALA A 81 -9.46 12.12 11.65
C ALA A 81 -10.47 13.28 11.82
N GLN A 82 -10.98 13.81 10.72
CA GLN A 82 -11.95 14.92 10.75
C GLN A 82 -13.40 14.44 10.67
N GLU A 83 -13.65 13.34 9.97
CA GLU A 83 -14.98 12.78 9.74
C GLU A 83 -14.91 11.25 9.64
N SER A 84 -16.04 10.59 9.93
CA SER A 84 -16.21 9.15 9.70
C SER A 84 -16.19 8.84 8.21
N GLY A 85 -15.69 7.66 7.85
CA GLY A 85 -15.58 7.27 6.45
C GLY A 85 -14.89 5.95 6.20
N GLU A 86 -14.52 5.74 4.95
CA GLU A 86 -13.82 4.54 4.50
C GLU A 86 -12.56 4.92 3.72
N PHE A 87 -11.45 4.27 4.09
CA PHE A 87 -10.24 4.23 3.30
C PHE A 87 -10.38 3.19 2.19
N THR A 88 -9.91 3.55 1.00
CA THR A 88 -9.59 2.62 -0.08
C THR A 88 -8.10 2.75 -0.38
N PHE A 89 -7.39 1.63 -0.27
CA PHE A 89 -5.97 1.51 -0.54
C PHE A 89 -5.78 0.76 -1.84
N THR A 90 -4.90 1.26 -2.71
CA THR A 90 -4.61 0.66 -4.02
C THR A 90 -3.10 0.56 -4.20
N TRP A 91 -2.62 -0.63 -4.57
CA TRP A 91 -1.26 -0.88 -5.02
C TRP A 91 -1.28 -1.29 -6.48
N LYS A 92 -0.45 -0.66 -7.31
CA LYS A 92 -0.32 -0.96 -8.73
C LYS A 92 1.10 -1.40 -9.05
N ASP A 93 1.24 -2.50 -9.80
CA ASP A 93 2.53 -3.02 -10.23
C ASP A 93 2.92 -2.64 -11.66
N ASP A 94 4.14 -2.99 -12.05
CA ASP A 94 4.68 -2.74 -13.39
C ASP A 94 3.93 -3.53 -14.49
N GLN A 95 3.18 -4.57 -14.13
CA GLN A 95 2.32 -5.33 -15.05
C GLN A 95 0.91 -4.74 -15.15
N GLY A 96 0.62 -3.67 -14.42
CA GLY A 96 -0.68 -3.04 -14.35
C GLY A 96 -1.69 -3.78 -13.48
N GLN A 97 -1.28 -4.80 -12.72
CA GLN A 97 -2.15 -5.45 -11.76
C GLN A 97 -2.41 -4.52 -10.58
N GLU A 98 -3.65 -4.51 -10.11
CA GLU A 98 -4.08 -3.70 -8.97
C GLU A 98 -4.53 -4.60 -7.82
N THR A 99 -4.03 -4.31 -6.63
CA THR A 99 -4.51 -4.89 -5.39
C THR A 99 -5.20 -3.80 -4.59
N THR A 100 -6.39 -4.09 -4.05
CA THR A 100 -7.15 -3.13 -3.25
C THR A 100 -7.47 -3.65 -1.87
N ALA A 101 -7.51 -2.77 -0.88
CA ALA A 101 -8.02 -3.05 0.46
C ALA A 101 -8.86 -1.90 0.98
N LYS A 102 -9.78 -2.18 1.91
CA LYS A 102 -10.66 -1.17 2.51
C LYS A 102 -10.64 -1.24 4.03
N ALA A 103 -10.79 -0.10 4.68
CA ALA A 103 -10.91 -0.02 6.13
C ALA A 103 -11.79 1.16 6.54
N LYS A 104 -12.68 0.95 7.52
CA LYS A 104 -13.55 2.00 8.05
C LYS A 104 -12.91 2.73 9.22
N LEU A 105 -13.23 4.01 9.33
CA LEU A 105 -12.90 4.88 10.46
C LEU A 105 -14.19 5.53 10.97
N GLU A 106 -14.48 5.38 12.25
CA GLU A 106 -15.56 6.10 12.94
C GLU A 106 -14.94 7.24 13.76
N VAL A 107 -15.41 8.47 13.56
CA VAL A 107 -14.99 9.65 14.32
C VAL A 107 -16.08 10.03 15.31
N ALA A 108 -15.71 10.15 16.58
CA ALA A 108 -16.56 10.56 17.69
C ALA A 108 -16.16 11.91 18.29
#